data_AF-A0A948SI42-F1
#
_entry.id   AF-A0A948SI42-F1
#
_cell.length_a   1.000
_cell.length_b   1.000
_cell.length_c   1.000
_cell.angle_alpha   90.00
_cell.angle_beta   90.00
_cell.angle_gamma   90.00
#
_symmetry.space_group_name_H-M   'P 1'
#
loop_
_entity.id
_entity.type
_entity.pdbx_description
1 polymer ?
#
loop_
_entity_poly.entity_id
_entity_poly.type
_entity_poly.pdbx_seq_one_letter_code
_entity_poly.pdbx_strand_id
1 'polypeptide(L)'
;MSTGAQLVLVSRRSISRTFRQPVLVFPVVSFPLILLAVNAAGLASVTKLPGFPTDSYINFAIIVCFIQGAMFAAINSGTELAGDIQGGFTDRLALTPAHRWVV
;
A
#
# COMPACT_ATOMS: atom_id res chain seq x y z
N MET A 1 1.92 31.41 -2.86
CA MET A 1 1.93 30.03 -3.40
C MET A 1 0.49 29.57 -3.46
N SER A 2 0.05 28.95 -4.56
CA SER A 2 -1.31 28.41 -4.64
C SER A 2 -1.44 27.18 -3.75
N THR A 3 -2.64 26.94 -3.24
CA THR A 3 -3.01 25.78 -2.43
C THR A 3 -2.60 24.45 -3.06
N GLY A 4 -2.78 24.31 -4.37
CA GLY A 4 -2.37 23.12 -5.11
C GLY A 4 -0.85 22.89 -5.11
N ALA A 5 -0.05 23.96 -5.16
CA ALA A 5 1.40 23.83 -5.10
C ALA A 5 1.90 23.35 -3.72
N GLN A 6 1.19 23.71 -2.65
CA GLN A 6 1.52 23.25 -1.29
C GLN A 6 1.22 21.75 -1.11
N LEU A 7 0.05 21.30 -1.57
CA LEU A 7 -0.31 19.88 -1.57
C LEU A 7 0.72 19.03 -2.33
N VAL A 8 1.10 19.47 -3.53
CA VAL A 8 2.09 18.76 -4.34
C VAL A 8 3.44 18.66 -3.62
N LEU A 9 3.89 19.71 -2.93
CA LEU A 9 5.16 19.68 -2.20
C LEU A 9 5.14 18.71 -1.00
N VAL A 10 4.04 18.71 -0.23
CA VAL A 10 3.87 17.79 0.91
C VAL A 10 3.77 16.35 0.41
N SER A 11 2.93 16.08 -0.60
CA SER A 11 2.79 14.75 -1.20
C SER A 11 4.09 14.25 -1.81
N ARG A 12 4.83 15.10 -2.53
CA ARG A 12 6.13 14.74 -3.11
C ARG A 12 7.13 14.34 -2.02
N ARG A 13 7.14 15.03 -0.89
CA ARG A 13 7.99 14.69 0.24
C ARG A 13 7.63 13.33 0.83
N SER A 14 6.35 13.05 1.08
CA SER A 14 5.93 11.73 1.59
C SER A 14 6.28 10.62 0.61
N ILE A 15 5.95 10.78 -0.68
CA ILE A 15 6.31 9.80 -1.72
C ILE A 15 7.82 9.56 -1.76
N SER A 16 8.63 10.63 -1.76
CA SER A 16 10.10 10.49 -1.77
C SER A 16 10.65 9.81 -0.52
N ARG A 17 9.99 9.95 0.64
CA ARG A 17 10.40 9.29 1.89
C ARG A 17 10.12 7.79 1.80
N THR A 18 8.93 7.40 1.36
CA THR A 18 8.53 6.01 1.18
C THR A 18 9.44 5.30 0.16
N PHE A 19 9.73 5.93 -0.99
CA PHE A 19 10.63 5.35 -2.00
C PHE A 19 12.09 5.23 -1.55
N ARG A 20 12.55 6.03 -0.57
CA ARG A 20 13.91 5.91 -0.01
C ARG A 20 14.04 4.79 1.00
N GLN A 21 12.94 4.15 1.40
CA GLN A 21 12.92 3.02 2.33
C GLN A 21 12.40 1.76 1.62
N PRO A 22 13.11 1.24 0.60
CA PRO A 22 12.66 0.09 -0.20
C PRO A 22 12.45 -1.17 0.65
N VAL A 23 13.17 -1.28 1.78
CA VAL A 23 13.00 -2.35 2.78
C VAL A 23 11.58 -2.42 3.36
N LEU A 24 10.84 -1.31 3.40
CA LEU A 24 9.46 -1.31 3.90
C LEU A 24 8.45 -1.77 2.85
N VAL A 25 8.72 -1.49 1.57
CA VAL A 25 7.78 -1.77 0.46
C VAL A 25 7.99 -3.19 -0.09
N PHE A 26 9.24 -3.63 -0.17
CA PHE A 26 9.59 -4.89 -0.83
C PHE A 26 8.97 -6.14 -0.18
N PRO A 27 9.02 -6.33 1.15
CA PRO A 27 8.44 -7.52 1.80
C PRO A 27 6.92 -7.57 1.67
N VAL A 28 6.28 -6.41 1.75
CA VAL A 28 4.82 -6.24 1.68
C VAL A 28 4.24 -6.68 0.34
N VAL A 29 4.98 -6.51 -0.75
CA VAL A 29 4.55 -6.91 -2.09
C VAL A 29 5.03 -8.33 -2.43
N SER A 30 6.28 -8.67 -2.10
CA SER A 30 6.86 -9.96 -2.48
C SER A 30 6.25 -11.13 -1.71
N PHE A 31 5.97 -10.97 -0.41
CA PHE A 31 5.40 -12.03 0.42
C PHE A 31 4.03 -12.55 -0.09
N PRO A 32 3.00 -11.70 -0.33
CA PRO A 32 1.73 -12.15 -0.90
C PRO A 32 1.90 -12.84 -2.26
N LEU A 33 2.81 -12.34 -3.10
CA LEU A 33 3.02 -12.87 -4.45
C LEU A 33 3.69 -14.24 -4.43
N ILE A 34 4.68 -14.43 -3.55
CA ILE A 34 5.31 -15.75 -3.34
C ILE A 34 4.26 -16.73 -2.80
N LEU A 35 3.47 -16.31 -1.81
CA LEU A 35 2.42 -17.13 -1.25
C LEU A 35 1.36 -17.50 -2.30
N LEU A 36 0.98 -16.57 -3.18
CA LEU A 36 0.10 -16.84 -4.32
C LEU A 36 0.70 -17.84 -5.29
N ALA A 37 1.97 -17.67 -5.67
CA ALA A 37 2.65 -18.58 -6.58
C ALA A 37 2.70 -20.00 -6.01
N VAL A 38 3.01 -20.13 -4.73
CA VAL A 38 3.03 -21.44 -4.02
C VAL A 38 1.64 -22.04 -3.94
N ASN A 39 0.61 -21.27 -3.54
CA ASN A 39 -0.76 -21.78 -3.41
C ASN A 39 -1.35 -22.13 -4.78
N ALA A 40 -1.10 -21.31 -5.80
CA ALA A 40 -1.59 -21.57 -7.14
C ALA A 40 -0.90 -22.75 -7.81
N ALA A 41 0.40 -22.95 -7.59
CA ALA A 41 1.11 -24.15 -8.04
C ALA A 41 0.63 -25.41 -7.28
N GLY A 42 0.41 -25.31 -5.97
CA GLY A 42 -0.06 -26.43 -5.14
C GLY A 42 -1.49 -26.87 -5.43
N LEU A 43 -2.38 -25.92 -5.78
CA LEU A 43 -3.78 -26.19 -6.16
C LEU A 43 -3.99 -26.26 -7.68
N ALA A 44 -2.92 -26.26 -8.48
CA ALA A 44 -3.02 -26.43 -9.93
C ALA A 44 -3.66 -27.77 -10.34
N SER A 45 -3.66 -28.77 -9.45
CA SER A 45 -4.37 -30.05 -9.64
C SER A 45 -5.90 -29.92 -9.52
N VAL A 46 -6.41 -28.88 -8.85
CA VAL A 46 -7.86 -28.62 -8.68
C VAL A 46 -8.51 -28.14 -9.97
N THR A 47 -7.76 -27.49 -10.87
CA THR A 47 -8.29 -27.05 -12.18
C THR A 47 -8.63 -28.23 -13.11
N LYS A 48 -8.22 -29.46 -12.77
CA LYS A 48 -8.57 -30.68 -13.50
C LYS A 48 -9.90 -31.30 -13.05
N LEU A 49 -10.60 -30.72 -12.07
CA LEU A 49 -11.91 -31.22 -11.65
C LEU A 49 -12.99 -30.88 -12.70
N PRO A 50 -13.88 -31.84 -13.02
CA PRO A 50 -14.97 -31.60 -13.95
C PRO A 50 -15.92 -30.51 -13.39
N GLY A 51 -16.13 -29.44 -14.16
CA GLY A 51 -16.98 -28.30 -13.78
C GLY A 51 -16.23 -27.07 -13.24
N PHE A 52 -14.89 -27.08 -13.23
CA PHE A 52 -14.12 -25.89 -12.83
C PHE A 52 -14.15 -24.81 -13.92
N PRO A 53 -14.54 -23.55 -13.61
CA PRO A 53 -14.83 -22.53 -14.62
C PRO A 53 -13.58 -21.90 -15.27
N THR A 54 -12.36 -22.25 -14.86
CA THR A 54 -11.12 -21.60 -15.36
C THR A 54 -9.92 -22.54 -15.37
N ASP A 55 -9.04 -22.38 -16.37
CA ASP A 55 -7.84 -23.20 -16.58
C ASP A 55 -6.69 -22.91 -15.59
N SER A 56 -6.80 -21.84 -14.79
CA SER A 56 -5.77 -21.41 -13.84
C SER A 56 -6.34 -20.95 -12.51
N TYR A 57 -5.87 -21.55 -11.41
CA TYR A 57 -6.22 -21.17 -10.04
C TYR A 57 -5.74 -19.75 -9.66
N ILE A 58 -4.76 -19.21 -10.39
CA ILE A 58 -4.27 -17.83 -10.19
C ILE A 58 -5.41 -16.83 -10.35
N ASN A 59 -6.32 -17.03 -11.31
CA ASN A 59 -7.44 -16.11 -11.56
C ASN A 59 -8.39 -16.01 -10.35
N PHE A 60 -8.46 -17.07 -9.54
CA PHE A 60 -9.25 -17.07 -8.32
C PHE A 60 -8.47 -16.48 -7.13
N ALA A 61 -7.21 -16.89 -6.97
CA ALA A 61 -6.42 -16.55 -5.79
C ALA A 61 -5.81 -15.12 -5.84
N ILE A 62 -5.70 -14.49 -7.01
CA ILE A 62 -5.12 -13.14 -7.16
C ILE A 62 -5.88 -12.07 -6.36
N ILE A 63 -7.19 -12.23 -6.16
CA ILE A 63 -8.02 -11.32 -5.36
C ILE A 63 -7.50 -11.22 -3.92
N VAL A 64 -7.05 -12.35 -3.36
CA VAL A 64 -6.48 -12.40 -2.00
C VAL A 64 -5.23 -11.54 -1.91
N CYS A 65 -4.39 -11.53 -2.94
CA CYS A 65 -3.20 -10.67 -2.98
C CYS A 65 -3.54 -9.19 -3.07
N PHE A 66 -4.58 -8.82 -3.83
CA PHE A 66 -5.04 -7.43 -3.87
C PHE A 66 -5.56 -6.96 -2.51
N ILE A 67 -6.36 -7.77 -1.83
CA ILE A 67 -6.86 -7.46 -0.48
C ILE A 67 -5.70 -7.32 0.50
N GLN A 68 -4.76 -8.26 0.48
CA GLN A 68 -3.60 -8.22 1.37
C GLN A 68 -2.71 -7.00 1.08
N GLY A 69 -2.48 -6.68 -0.19
CA GLY A 69 -1.72 -5.49 -0.60
C GLY A 69 -2.38 -4.19 -0.13
N ALA A 70 -3.70 -4.06 -0.28
CA ALA A 70 -4.45 -2.91 0.21
C ALA A 70 -4.38 -2.78 1.74
N MET A 71 -4.50 -3.90 2.45
CA MET A 71 -4.38 -3.93 3.92
C MET A 71 -3.00 -3.46 4.37
N PHE A 72 -1.92 -3.97 3.77
CA PHE A 72 -0.58 -3.52 4.11
C PHE A 72 -0.34 -2.06 3.77
N ALA A 73 -0.85 -1.56 2.64
CA ALA A 73 -0.75 -0.15 2.28
C ALA A 73 -1.44 0.74 3.33
N ALA A 74 -2.64 0.35 3.78
CA ALA A 74 -3.37 1.07 4.82
C ALA A 74 -2.63 1.09 6.16
N ILE A 75 -2.06 -0.05 6.59
CA ILE A 75 -1.29 -0.14 7.84
C ILE A 75 -0.04 0.74 7.81
N ASN A 76 0.73 0.68 6.71
CA ASN A 76 1.94 1.49 6.57
C ASN A 76 1.60 2.99 6.54
N SER A 77 0.59 3.38 5.77
CA SER A 77 0.12 4.77 5.72
C SER A 77 -0.38 5.27 7.09
N GLY A 78 -1.09 4.42 7.84
CA GLY A 78 -1.54 4.74 9.19
C GLY A 78 -0.39 4.94 10.17
N THR A 79 0.66 4.12 10.05
CA THR A 79 1.86 4.19 10.90
C THR A 79 2.70 5.43 10.59
N GLU A 80 2.88 5.78 9.31
CA GLU A 80 3.53 7.03 8.89
C GLU A 80 2.75 8.25 9.39
N LEU A 81 1.42 8.24 9.24
CA LEU A 81 0.54 9.31 9.73
C LEU A 81 0.61 9.46 11.26
N ALA A 82 0.57 8.35 12.00
CA ALA A 82 0.74 8.37 13.45
C ALA A 82 2.10 8.91 13.85
N GLY A 83 3.16 8.58 13.11
CA GLY A 83 4.50 9.12 13.30
C GLY A 83 4.56 10.63 13.06
N ASP A 84 3.85 11.14 12.06
CA ASP A 84 3.77 12.58 11.78
C ASP A 84 3.03 13.34 12.88
N ILE A 85 1.99 12.74 13.48
CA ILE A 85 1.29 13.27 14.66
C ILE A 85 2.24 13.27 15.88
N GLN A 86 2.84 12.14 16.22
CA GLN A 86 3.73 12.00 17.38
C GLN A 86 4.99 12.88 17.25
N GLY A 87 5.49 13.08 16.04
CA GLY A 87 6.64 13.94 15.75
C GLY A 87 6.31 15.44 15.77
N GLY A 88 5.05 15.83 16.00
CA GLY A 88 4.61 17.23 16.00
C GLY A 88 4.69 17.90 14.64
N PHE A 89 4.77 17.14 13.53
CA PHE A 89 4.77 17.69 12.18
C PHE A 89 3.44 18.40 11.90
N THR A 90 2.33 17.75 12.26
CA THR A 90 0.97 18.31 12.16
C THR A 90 0.82 19.59 12.97
N ASP A 91 1.37 19.64 14.18
CA ASP A 91 1.34 20.85 15.04
C ASP A 91 2.13 22.02 14.43
N ARG A 92 3.32 21.75 13.88
CA ARG A 92 4.12 22.79 13.20
C ARG A 92 3.43 23.32 11.95
N LEU A 93 2.75 22.46 11.20
CA LEU A 93 1.94 22.88 10.07
C LEU A 93 0.75 23.74 10.51
N ALA A 94 0.08 23.39 11.62
CA ALA A 94 -1.04 24.15 12.16
C ALA A 94 -0.65 25.56 12.63
N LEU A 95 0.61 25.77 13.03
CA LEU A 95 1.17 27.07 13.39
C LEU A 95 1.64 27.90 12.18
N THR A 96 1.70 27.31 10.99
CA THR A 96 2.05 28.02 9.75
C THR A 96 0.83 28.77 9.23
N PRO A 97 0.95 29.96 8.60
CA PRO A 97 -0.19 30.69 7.99
C PRO A 97 -0.83 29.97 6.78
N ALA A 98 -0.61 28.66 6.63
CA ALA A 98 -1.22 27.82 5.62
C ALA A 98 -2.67 27.48 6.01
N HIS A 99 -3.54 27.32 5.01
CA HIS A 99 -4.97 27.16 5.21
C HIS A 99 -5.30 25.79 5.83
N ARG A 100 -6.11 25.75 6.89
CA ARG A 100 -6.40 24.56 7.74
C ARG A 100 -7.10 23.38 7.04
N TRP A 101 -7.56 23.56 5.80
CA TRP A 101 -8.29 22.55 5.02
C TRP A 101 -7.41 21.83 3.98
N VAL A 102 -6.12 22.18 3.95
CA VAL A 102 -5.17 21.81 2.91
C VAL A 102 -4.03 20.96 3.50
N VAL A 103 -3.94 20.95 4.83
CA VAL A 103 -3.07 20.10 5.64
C VAL A 103 -3.95 19.19 6.46
#